data_AF-A0AA48RCV9-F1
#
_entry.id   AF-A0AA48RCV9-F1
#
_cell.length_a   1.000
_cell.length_b   1.000
_cell.length_c   1.000
_cell.angle_alpha   90.00
_cell.angle_beta   90.00
_cell.angle_gamma   90.00
#
_symmetry.space_group_name_H-M   'P 1'
#
loop_
_entity.id
_entity.type
_entity.pdbx_description
1 polymer ?
#
loop_
_entity_poly.entity_id
_entity_poly.type
_entity_poly.pdbx_seq_one_letter_code
_entity_poly.pdbx_strand_id
1 'polypeptide(L)'
;MGGHSVLLNLPVELAAEIAATVERGEYASESDAVLGAVEEWRAQRQAEAIGVGELRRLVQEGIDSGPGLFESFEDIRAEARRRFHGA
;
A
#
# COMPACT_ATOMS: atom_id res chain seq x y z
N MET A 1 21.47 18.36 10.21
CA MET A 1 20.79 18.03 8.94
C MET A 1 20.23 19.31 8.36
N GLY A 2 20.57 19.65 7.11
CA GLY A 2 20.07 20.88 6.49
C GLY A 2 18.59 20.74 6.14
N GLY A 3 17.74 21.57 6.74
CA GLY A 3 16.37 21.74 6.29
C GLY A 3 16.34 22.66 5.07
N HIS A 4 15.46 22.37 4.10
CA HIS A 4 15.17 23.27 3.00
C HIS A 4 13.71 23.73 3.13
N SER A 5 13.50 25.05 3.18
CA SER A 5 12.16 25.63 3.22
C SER A 5 11.56 25.63 1.82
N VAL A 6 10.26 25.32 1.73
CA VAL A 6 9.51 25.32 0.48
C VAL A 6 8.34 26.28 0.62
N LEU A 7 8.10 27.10 -0.40
CA LEU A 7 6.89 27.91 -0.53
C LEU A 7 5.85 27.15 -1.33
N LEU A 8 4.64 27.04 -0.79
CA LEU A 8 3.52 26.35 -1.39
C LEU A 8 2.37 27.34 -1.61
N ASN A 9 1.70 27.24 -2.76
CA ASN A 9 0.46 27.95 -3.00
C ASN A 9 -0.69 26.95 -2.89
N LEU A 10 -1.54 27.12 -1.88
CA LEU A 10 -2.64 26.21 -1.59
C LEU A 10 -3.98 26.84 -1.98
N PRO A 11 -4.97 26.05 -2.42
CA PRO A 11 -6.36 26.48 -2.43
C PRO A 11 -6.77 26.99 -1.04
N VAL A 12 -7.65 28.00 -1.00
CA VAL A 12 -8.08 28.64 0.24
C VAL A 12 -8.71 27.63 1.20
N GLU A 13 -9.48 26.71 0.64
CA GLU A 13 -10.19 25.67 1.38
C GLU A 13 -9.19 24.73 2.07
N LEU A 14 -8.14 24.31 1.35
CA LEU A 14 -7.10 23.43 1.88
C LEU A 14 -6.25 24.13 2.95
N ALA A 15 -5.93 25.41 2.76
CA ALA A 15 -5.24 26.20 3.77
C ALA A 15 -6.07 26.31 5.07
N ALA A 16 -7.38 26.51 4.95
CA ALA A 16 -8.29 26.55 6.08
C ALA A 16 -8.39 25.19 6.80
N GLU A 17 -8.42 24.08 6.06
CA GLU A 17 -8.38 22.74 6.65
C GLU A 17 -7.11 22.51 7.46
N ILE A 18 -5.95 22.86 6.93
CA ILE A 18 -4.66 22.75 7.65
C ILE A 18 -4.67 23.59 8.91
N ALA A 19 -5.08 24.86 8.83
CA ALA A 19 -5.16 25.74 9.99
C ALA A 19 -6.09 25.16 11.08
N ALA A 20 -7.24 24.61 10.69
CA ALA A 20 -8.19 24.02 11.63
C ALA A 20 -7.63 22.80 12.37
N THR A 21 -6.71 22.02 11.77
CA THR A 21 -6.04 20.90 12.48
C THR A 21 -5.16 21.40 13.62
N VAL A 22 -4.53 22.56 13.46
CA VAL A 22 -3.71 23.19 14.51
C VAL A 22 -4.60 23.76 15.61
N GLU A 23 -5.70 24.42 15.24
CA GLU A 23 -6.68 24.94 16.21
C GLU A 23 -7.29 23.83 17.07
N ARG A 24 -7.52 22.64 16.50
CA ARG A 24 -7.99 21.45 17.23
C ARG A 24 -6.90 20.77 18.07
N GLY A 25 -5.64 21.18 17.93
CA GLY A 25 -4.50 20.59 18.62
C GLY A 25 -4.07 19.23 18.07
N GLU A 26 -4.48 18.89 16.84
CA GLU A 26 -4.08 17.65 16.16
C GLU A 26 -2.60 17.72 15.72
N TYR A 27 -2.13 18.92 15.37
CA TYR A 27 -0.74 19.21 15.01
C TYR A 27 -0.23 20.45 15.74
N ALA A 28 1.08 20.50 15.98
CA ALA A 28 1.71 21.62 16.68
C ALA A 28 1.86 22.89 15.81
N SER A 29 1.83 22.73 14.48
CA SER A 29 1.91 23.82 13.51
C SER A 29 1.40 23.38 12.13
N GLU A 30 1.18 24.33 11.23
CA GLU A 30 0.81 24.03 9.84
C GLU A 30 1.93 23.26 9.11
N SER A 31 3.20 23.57 9.42
CA SER A 31 4.34 22.84 8.86
C SER A 31 4.34 21.38 9.31
N ASP A 32 3.99 21.14 10.57
CA ASP A 32 3.88 19.80 11.15
C ASP A 32 2.72 19.01 10.51
N ALA A 33 1.57 19.65 10.28
CA ALA A 33 0.45 19.06 9.54
C ALA A 33 0.83 18.68 8.10
N VAL A 34 1.54 19.55 7.38
CA VAL A 34 2.02 19.25 6.02
C VAL A 34 3.02 18.09 6.03
N LEU A 35 3.95 18.04 6.99
CA LEU A 35 4.88 16.92 7.15
C LEU A 35 4.13 15.61 7.45
N GLY A 36 3.12 15.65 8.33
CA GLY A 36 2.25 14.51 8.61
C GLY A 36 1.56 13.97 7.35
N ALA A 37 0.99 14.86 6.54
CA ALA A 37 0.37 14.48 5.26
C ALA A 37 1.38 13.85 4.27
N VAL A 38 2.62 14.37 4.22
CA VAL A 38 3.69 13.79 3.39
C VAL A 38 4.09 12.40 3.87
N GLU A 39 4.17 12.18 5.18
CA GLU A 39 4.48 10.86 5.75
C GLU A 39 3.35 9.86 5.46
N GLU A 40 2.09 10.26 5.59
CA GLU A 40 0.96 9.40 5.25
C GLU A 40 0.96 9.02 3.75
N TRP A 41 1.18 10.00 2.88
CA TRP A 41 1.33 9.78 1.43
C TRP A 41 2.49 8.81 1.10
N ARG A 42 3.61 8.88 1.84
CA ARG A 42 4.72 7.92 1.69
C ARG A 42 4.31 6.53 2.13
N ALA A 43 3.64 6.40 3.27
CA ALA A 43 3.18 5.11 3.78
C ALA A 43 2.21 4.42 2.80
N GLN A 44 1.27 5.17 2.23
CA GLN A 44 0.34 4.67 1.20
C GLN A 44 1.11 4.15 -0.03
N ARG A 45 2.10 4.89 -0.53
CA ARG A 45 2.94 4.44 -1.66
C ARG A 45 3.79 3.23 -1.34
N GLN A 46 4.31 3.12 -0.12
CA GLN A 46 5.04 1.93 0.29
C GLN A 46 4.12 0.71 0.30
N ALA A 47 2.89 0.85 0.81
CA ALA A 47 1.90 -0.22 0.77
C ALA A 47 1.55 -0.63 -0.68
N GLU A 48 1.36 0.33 -1.58
CA GLU A 48 1.14 0.07 -3.02
C GLU A 48 2.34 -0.61 -3.68
N ALA A 49 3.55 -0.15 -3.39
CA ALA A 49 4.78 -0.70 -3.95
C ALA A 49 5.06 -2.13 -3.45
N ILE A 50 4.79 -2.41 -2.17
CA ILE A 50 4.83 -3.77 -1.61
C ILE A 50 3.78 -4.64 -2.32
N GLY A 51 2.55 -4.14 -2.49
CA GLY A 51 1.50 -4.87 -3.21
C GLY A 51 1.91 -5.26 -4.62
N VAL A 52 2.43 -4.31 -5.41
CA VAL A 52 2.88 -4.58 -6.79
C VAL A 52 4.13 -5.47 -6.81
N GLY A 53 5.08 -5.25 -5.90
CA GLY A 53 6.31 -6.05 -5.80
C GLY A 53 6.01 -7.51 -5.46
N GLU A 54 5.13 -7.73 -4.48
CA GLU A 54 4.73 -9.07 -4.05
C GLU A 54 3.91 -9.78 -5.12
N LEU A 55 3.01 -9.07 -5.81
CA LEU A 55 2.30 -9.62 -6.96
C LEU A 55 3.26 -10.08 -8.06
N ARG A 56 4.29 -9.28 -8.40
CA ARG A 56 5.31 -9.68 -9.37
C ARG A 56 6.08 -10.91 -8.91
N ARG A 57 6.46 -10.97 -7.63
CA ARG A 57 7.16 -12.10 -7.05
C ARG A 57 6.33 -13.39 -7.14
N LEU A 58 5.05 -13.34 -6.76
CA LEU A 58 4.12 -14.48 -6.82
C LEU A 58 3.86 -14.94 -8.26
N VAL A 59 3.75 -14.01 -9.21
CA VAL A 59 3.63 -14.35 -10.63
C VAL A 59 4.89 -15.05 -11.14
N GLN A 60 6.08 -14.54 -10.79
CA GLN A 60 7.34 -15.17 -11.18
C GLN A 60 7.49 -16.56 -10.57
N GLU A 61 7.12 -16.73 -9.30
CA GLU A 61 7.08 -18.03 -8.63
C GLU A 61 6.17 -19.02 -9.39
N GLY A 62 5.00 -18.58 -9.85
CA GLY A 62 4.11 -19.38 -10.68
C GLY A 62 4.72 -19.77 -12.03
N ILE A 63 5.40 -18.83 -12.72
CA ILE A 63 6.12 -19.09 -13.97
C ILE A 63 7.23 -20.12 -13.75
N ASP A 64 8.03 -19.94 -12.70
CA ASP A 64 9.17 -20.80 -12.36
C ASP A 64 8.74 -22.19 -11.86
N SER A 65 7.49 -22.33 -11.40
CA SER A 65 6.91 -23.61 -10.98
C SER A 65 6.65 -24.59 -12.13
N GLY A 66 6.74 -24.11 -13.37
CA GLY A 66 6.58 -24.92 -14.58
C GLY A 66 5.11 -25.20 -14.95
N PRO A 67 4.85 -26.16 -15.85
CA PRO A 67 3.50 -26.46 -16.32
C PRO A 67 2.59 -26.94 -15.19
N GLY A 68 1.30 -26.59 -15.29
CA GLY A 68 0.28 -27.07 -14.37
C GLY A 68 0.23 -28.60 -14.32
N LEU A 69 0.11 -29.16 -13.11
CA LEU A 69 0.15 -30.60 -12.87
C LEU A 69 -1.12 -31.35 -13.30
N PHE A 70 -2.20 -30.63 -13.59
CA PHE A 70 -3.52 -31.20 -13.85
C PHE A 70 -4.05 -30.72 -15.19
N GLU A 71 -4.59 -31.66 -15.97
CA GLU A 71 -5.10 -31.39 -17.33
C GLU A 71 -6.53 -30.80 -17.29
N SER A 72 -7.26 -30.98 -16.19
CA SER A 72 -8.61 -30.46 -16.03
C SER A 72 -8.90 -29.93 -14.63
N PHE A 73 -9.91 -29.06 -14.53
CA PHE A 73 -10.44 -28.59 -13.26
C PHE A 73 -10.98 -29.73 -12.38
N GLU A 74 -11.53 -30.79 -12.98
CA GLU A 74 -12.04 -31.94 -12.21
C GLU A 74 -10.91 -32.71 -11.52
N ASP A 75 -9.74 -32.84 -12.17
CA ASP A 75 -8.57 -33.48 -11.56
C ASP A 75 -8.04 -32.67 -10.37
N ILE A 76 -8.02 -31.33 -10.49
CA ILE A 76 -7.66 -30.41 -9.40
C ILE A 76 -8.62 -30.61 -8.22
N ARG A 77 -9.92 -30.70 -8.50
CA ARG A 77 -10.96 -30.86 -7.48
C ARG A 77 -10.86 -32.21 -6.77
N ALA A 78 -10.63 -33.28 -7.53
CA ALA A 78 -10.46 -34.63 -7.00
C ALA A 78 -9.24 -34.70 -6.06
N GLU A 79 -8.12 -34.12 -6.48
CA GLU A 79 -6.91 -34.04 -5.65
C GLU A 79 -7.12 -33.23 -4.38
N ALA A 80 -7.77 -32.07 -4.48
CA ALA A 80 -8.05 -31.22 -3.32
C ALA A 80 -8.90 -31.97 -2.27
N ARG A 81 -9.92 -32.71 -2.71
CA ARG A 81 -10.75 -33.55 -1.83
C ARG A 81 -9.96 -34.69 -1.20
N ARG A 82 -9.09 -35.35 -1.98
CA ARG A 82 -8.19 -36.40 -1.47
C ARG A 82 -7.31 -35.87 -0.33
N ARG A 83 -6.68 -34.70 -0.52
CA ARG A 83 -5.85 -34.05 0.51
C ARG A 83 -6.65 -33.64 1.75
N PHE A 84 -7.86 -33.13 1.55
CA PHE A 84 -8.72 -32.70 2.65
C PHE A 84 -9.23 -33.87 3.51
N HIS A 85 -9.55 -35.01 2.90
CA HIS A 85 -9.98 -36.22 3.62
C HIS A 85 -8.83 -37.04 4.21
N GLY A 86 -7.58 -36.75 3.81
CA GLY A 86 -6.37 -37.37 4.35
C GLY A 86 -5.70 -36.58 5.48
N ALA A 87 -6.30 -35.46 5.92
CA ALA A 87 -5.83 -34.59 6.99
C ALA A 87 -6.61 -34.81 8.29
#